data_AF-A0A953JQ80-F1
#
_entry.id   AF-A0A953JQ80-F1
#
_cell.length_a   1.000
_cell.length_b   1.000
_cell.length_c   1.000
_cell.angle_alpha   90.00
_cell.angle_beta   90.00
_cell.angle_gamma   90.00
#
_symmetry.space_group_name_H-M   'P 1'
#
loop_
_entity.id
_entity.type
_entity.pdbx_description
1 polymer ?
#
loop_
_entity_poly.entity_id
_entity_poly.type
_entity_poly.pdbx_seq_one_letter_code
_entity_poly.pdbx_strand_id
1 'polypeptide(L)'
;MRLGLVDWSGRVGEFDYRWDGKDLEVSSGKGKTLRLFSADAKSRVQVEQTTNDAKGCSFSSYYRPLAVAGSLVSFDNEFSTLCGGAIDNSWGYSTIKIIKGQEGELVFDGVSLSDIFPDTELLQAFSREPKISYSISKLISVRKIGGAPGTFTELKRLMAKFPNDFLGGRYYLADSIDSFALRSVDGEQLTLWISLLPTAPPEAALRDHLELTLPLPSKYRNSIIAASYQRAGFLMEAADAVVGNDSASFEFTSRTTKTQ
;
A
#
# COMPACT_ATOMS: atom_id res chain seq x y z
N MET A 1 -28.52 5.65 -13.55
CA MET A 1 -28.02 4.96 -14.75
C MET A 1 -26.89 5.79 -15.37
N ARG A 2 -25.65 5.47 -15.03
CA ARG A 2 -24.45 5.69 -15.85
C ARG A 2 -23.66 4.38 -15.73
N LEU A 3 -24.01 3.42 -16.58
CA LEU A 3 -23.20 2.23 -16.84
C LEU A 3 -22.18 2.66 -17.89
N GLY A 4 -21.10 3.28 -17.43
CA GLY A 4 -19.91 3.51 -18.25
C GLY A 4 -18.78 2.77 -17.56
N LEU A 5 -18.25 1.73 -18.21
CA LEU A 5 -17.00 1.09 -17.82
C LEU A 5 -15.97 2.18 -17.55
N VAL A 6 -15.45 2.25 -16.32
CA VAL A 6 -14.34 3.15 -16.02
C VAL A 6 -13.07 2.49 -16.52
N ASP A 7 -12.88 2.54 -17.83
CA ASP A 7 -11.65 2.13 -18.48
C ASP A 7 -10.70 3.32 -18.47
N TRP A 8 -9.70 3.28 -17.59
CA TRP A 8 -8.60 4.25 -17.64
C TRP A 8 -7.42 3.67 -18.41
N SER A 9 -6.80 4.48 -19.26
CA SER A 9 -5.53 4.11 -19.87
C SER A 9 -4.62 5.33 -19.97
N GLY A 10 -3.32 5.12 -19.85
CA GLY A 10 -2.35 6.19 -19.91
C GLY A 10 -0.94 5.67 -20.11
N ARG A 11 -0.20 6.35 -20.98
CA ARG A 11 1.24 6.16 -21.11
C ARG A 11 1.97 6.99 -20.06
N VAL A 12 2.75 6.35 -19.21
CA VAL A 12 3.50 6.99 -18.13
C VAL A 12 4.97 6.57 -18.24
N GLY A 13 5.78 7.47 -18.80
CA GLY A 13 7.16 7.15 -19.15
C GLY A 13 7.25 6.08 -20.24
N GLU A 14 7.88 4.95 -19.92
CA GLU A 14 8.05 3.82 -20.82
C GLU A 14 6.95 2.76 -20.72
N PHE A 15 6.01 2.92 -19.78
CA PHE A 15 4.95 1.96 -19.54
C PHE A 15 3.60 2.47 -20.05
N ASP A 16 2.83 1.57 -20.62
CA ASP A 16 1.43 1.78 -20.96
C ASP A 16 0.58 1.06 -19.91
N TYR A 17 -0.22 1.82 -19.17
CA TYR A 17 -1.12 1.32 -18.13
C TYR A 17 -2.56 1.28 -18.64
N ARG A 18 -3.31 0.26 -18.23
CA ARG A 18 -4.74 0.14 -18.48
C ARG A 18 -5.45 -0.48 -17.27
N TRP A 19 -6.44 0.22 -16.75
CA TRP A 19 -7.39 -0.26 -15.76
C TRP A 19 -8.71 -0.56 -16.46
N ASP A 20 -9.26 -1.76 -16.26
CA ASP A 20 -10.51 -2.23 -16.86
C ASP A 20 -11.59 -2.60 -15.82
N GLY A 21 -11.41 -2.16 -14.57
CA GLY A 21 -12.25 -2.54 -13.44
C GLY A 21 -11.92 -3.92 -12.83
N LYS A 22 -11.09 -4.74 -13.48
CA LYS A 22 -10.78 -6.13 -13.07
C LYS A 22 -9.31 -6.37 -12.82
N ASP A 23 -8.44 -5.59 -13.44
CA ASP A 23 -7.00 -5.66 -13.24
C ASP A 23 -6.32 -4.38 -13.70
N LEU A 24 -5.10 -4.15 -13.20
CA LEU A 24 -4.22 -3.13 -13.75
C LEU A 24 -3.22 -3.80 -14.68
N GLU A 25 -3.45 -3.65 -15.98
CA GLU A 25 -2.53 -4.11 -17.00
C GLU A 25 -1.40 -3.10 -17.20
N VAL A 26 -0.17 -3.60 -17.24
CA VAL A 26 1.04 -2.82 -17.49
C VAL A 26 1.81 -3.46 -18.63
N SER A 27 2.18 -2.67 -19.63
CA SER A 27 3.00 -3.13 -20.75
C SER A 27 4.12 -2.15 -21.06
N SER A 28 5.15 -2.61 -21.75
CA SER A 28 6.26 -1.77 -22.23
C SER A 28 6.67 -2.25 -23.61
N GLY A 29 6.29 -1.52 -24.66
CA GLY A 29 6.63 -1.85 -26.04
C GLY A 29 6.01 -3.18 -26.51
N LYS A 30 6.80 -4.06 -27.11
CA LYS A 30 6.33 -5.37 -27.66
C LYS A 30 6.40 -6.53 -26.65
N GLY A 31 6.68 -6.25 -25.38
CA GLY A 31 6.81 -7.28 -24.34
C GLY A 31 5.46 -7.86 -23.89
N LYS A 32 5.51 -8.86 -23.00
CA LYS A 32 4.32 -9.40 -22.35
C LYS A 32 3.70 -8.35 -21.41
N THR A 33 2.38 -8.24 -21.43
CA THR A 33 1.62 -7.44 -20.48
C THR A 33 1.60 -8.12 -19.11
N LEU A 34 1.97 -7.37 -18.07
CA LEU A 34 1.80 -7.74 -16.68
C LEU A 34 0.36 -7.43 -16.26
N ARG A 35 -0.33 -8.46 -15.74
CA ARG A 35 -1.61 -8.32 -15.04
C ARG A 35 -1.33 -8.19 -13.55
N LEU A 36 -1.23 -6.94 -13.09
CA LEU A 36 -0.52 -6.62 -11.86
C LEU A 36 -1.19 -7.20 -10.61
N PHE A 37 -2.47 -6.93 -10.39
CA PHE A 37 -3.14 -7.36 -9.17
C PHE A 37 -3.39 -8.86 -9.16
N SER A 38 -3.64 -9.47 -10.33
CA SER A 38 -3.69 -10.93 -10.43
C SER A 38 -2.35 -11.59 -10.05
N ALA A 39 -1.23 -10.97 -10.43
CA ALA A 39 0.10 -11.46 -10.08
C ALA A 39 0.41 -11.26 -8.58
N ASP A 40 0.08 -10.09 -8.01
CA ASP A 40 0.21 -9.82 -6.57
C ASP A 40 -0.64 -10.79 -5.73
N ALA A 41 -1.91 -11.00 -6.08
CA ALA A 41 -2.80 -11.90 -5.37
C ALA A 41 -2.26 -13.34 -5.34
N LYS A 42 -1.74 -13.82 -6.49
CA LYS A 42 -1.09 -15.15 -6.56
C LYS A 42 0.16 -15.23 -5.69
N SER A 43 0.99 -14.18 -5.70
CA SER A 43 2.20 -14.12 -4.88
C SER A 43 1.86 -14.18 -3.39
N ARG A 44 0.88 -13.40 -2.93
CA ARG A 44 0.40 -13.43 -1.54
C ARG A 44 -0.10 -14.82 -1.13
N VAL A 45 -0.93 -15.44 -1.94
CA VAL A 45 -1.42 -16.82 -1.68
C VAL A 45 -0.27 -17.82 -1.61
N GLN A 46 0.73 -17.69 -2.47
CA GLN A 46 1.90 -18.56 -2.44
C GLN A 46 2.70 -18.38 -1.14
N VAL A 47 2.90 -17.13 -0.69
CA VAL A 47 3.54 -16.84 0.60
C VAL A 47 2.77 -17.51 1.73
N GLU A 48 1.47 -17.24 1.84
CA GLU A 48 0.60 -17.83 2.88
C GLU A 48 0.65 -19.37 2.93
N GLN A 49 0.60 -20.02 1.77
CA GLN A 49 0.68 -21.48 1.69
C GLN A 49 2.04 -22.02 2.14
N THR A 50 3.12 -21.27 1.90
CA THR A 50 4.48 -21.66 2.29
C THR A 50 4.81 -21.34 3.75
N THR A 51 4.30 -20.23 4.30
CA THR A 51 4.67 -19.74 5.64
C THR A 51 3.73 -20.24 6.73
N ASN A 52 2.44 -20.37 6.42
CA ASN A 52 1.39 -20.61 7.43
C ASN A 52 0.72 -22.00 7.30
N ASP A 53 1.25 -22.89 6.44
CA ASP A 53 0.67 -24.22 6.11
C ASP A 53 -0.84 -24.15 5.81
N ALA A 54 -1.26 -23.10 5.10
CA ALA A 54 -2.65 -22.77 4.81
C ALA A 54 -3.30 -23.71 3.76
N LYS A 55 -3.16 -25.03 3.94
CA LYS A 55 -3.79 -26.07 3.10
C LYS A 55 -5.27 -26.18 3.43
N GLY A 56 -6.11 -26.26 2.38
CA GLY A 56 -7.57 -26.27 2.52
C GLY A 56 -8.19 -24.92 2.88
N CYS A 57 -7.47 -23.83 2.68
CA CYS A 57 -7.95 -22.47 2.91
C CYS A 57 -8.45 -21.82 1.62
N SER A 58 -9.43 -20.94 1.77
CA SER A 58 -9.89 -20.03 0.72
C SER A 58 -9.29 -18.65 0.95
N PHE A 59 -8.85 -18.01 -0.13
CA PHE A 59 -8.22 -16.69 -0.09
C PHE A 59 -9.01 -15.77 -1.01
N SER A 60 -9.30 -14.56 -0.54
CA SER A 60 -9.93 -13.50 -1.33
C SER A 60 -9.09 -12.24 -1.25
N SER A 61 -8.82 -11.62 -2.38
CA SER A 61 -8.09 -10.36 -2.46
C SER A 61 -8.89 -9.32 -3.23
N TYR A 62 -8.94 -8.09 -2.72
CA TYR A 62 -9.53 -6.95 -3.39
C TYR A 62 -8.48 -5.88 -3.59
N TYR A 63 -8.47 -5.22 -4.76
CA TYR A 63 -7.51 -4.18 -5.10
C TYR A 63 -8.18 -3.02 -5.82
N ARG A 64 -7.76 -1.81 -5.49
CA ARG A 64 -8.10 -0.61 -6.27
C ARG A 64 -6.85 0.25 -6.51
N PRO A 65 -6.56 0.62 -7.77
CA PRO A 65 -5.50 1.59 -8.03
C PRO A 65 -5.80 2.92 -7.37
N LEU A 66 -4.81 3.49 -6.68
CA LEU A 66 -4.91 4.81 -6.06
C LEU A 66 -3.97 5.81 -6.72
N ALA A 67 -2.79 5.39 -7.18
CA ALA A 67 -1.89 6.28 -7.89
C ALA A 67 -1.05 5.53 -8.92
N VAL A 68 -0.71 6.21 -10.00
CA VAL A 68 0.31 5.81 -10.97
C VAL A 68 1.23 6.99 -11.22
N ALA A 69 2.50 6.87 -10.83
CA ALA A 69 3.51 7.93 -10.98
C ALA A 69 4.83 7.33 -11.48
N GLY A 70 5.02 7.34 -12.80
CA GLY A 70 6.19 6.72 -13.44
C GLY A 70 6.11 5.20 -13.35
N SER A 71 7.04 4.60 -12.61
CA SER A 71 7.03 3.16 -12.29
C SER A 71 6.33 2.84 -10.97
N LEU A 72 5.96 3.84 -10.18
CA LEU A 72 5.30 3.62 -8.90
C LEU A 72 3.79 3.44 -9.11
N VAL A 73 3.24 2.41 -8.48
CA VAL A 73 1.80 2.18 -8.41
C VAL A 73 1.42 2.07 -6.93
N SER A 74 0.55 2.97 -6.47
CA SER A 74 -0.09 2.85 -5.16
C SER A 74 -1.49 2.27 -5.31
N PHE A 75 -1.91 1.44 -4.37
CA PHE A 75 -3.24 0.83 -4.36
C PHE A 75 -3.72 0.60 -2.92
N ASP A 76 -5.05 0.53 -2.75
CA ASP A 76 -5.60 -0.15 -1.58
C ASP A 76 -5.67 -1.64 -1.86
N ASN A 77 -5.50 -2.42 -0.81
CA ASN A 77 -5.70 -3.85 -0.87
C ASN A 77 -6.42 -4.34 0.37
N GLU A 78 -7.28 -5.33 0.18
CA GLU A 78 -7.88 -6.11 1.25
C GLU A 78 -7.62 -7.59 0.97
N PHE A 79 -7.27 -8.34 2.00
CA PHE A 79 -6.96 -9.76 1.90
C PHE A 79 -7.67 -10.52 3.01
N SER A 80 -8.35 -11.59 2.63
CA SER A 80 -9.07 -12.46 3.53
C SER A 80 -8.60 -13.90 3.35
N THR A 81 -8.31 -14.57 4.46
CA THR A 81 -7.99 -15.99 4.52
C THR A 81 -9.04 -16.69 5.37
N LEU A 82 -9.70 -17.69 4.81
CA LEU A 82 -10.64 -18.57 5.50
C LEU A 82 -10.06 -19.99 5.58
N CYS A 83 -9.71 -20.44 6.78
CA CYS A 83 -9.15 -21.77 7.05
C CYS A 83 -10.03 -22.53 8.05
N GLY A 84 -10.83 -23.50 7.60
CA GLY A 84 -11.61 -24.36 8.50
C GLY A 84 -12.57 -23.62 9.45
N GLY A 85 -13.04 -22.43 9.06
CA GLY A 85 -13.92 -21.58 9.86
C GLY A 85 -13.23 -20.40 10.57
N ALA A 86 -11.89 -20.39 10.64
CA ALA A 86 -11.13 -19.21 11.08
C ALA A 86 -11.00 -18.22 9.92
N ILE A 87 -11.33 -16.96 10.16
CA ILE A 87 -11.19 -15.86 9.20
C ILE A 87 -10.12 -14.90 9.72
N ASP A 88 -9.14 -14.62 8.87
CA ASP A 88 -8.20 -13.52 9.05
C ASP A 88 -8.40 -12.50 7.92
N ASN A 89 -8.50 -11.23 8.27
CA ASN A 89 -8.75 -10.14 7.33
C ASN A 89 -7.71 -9.04 7.56
N SER A 90 -7.06 -8.61 6.49
CA SER A 90 -6.21 -7.43 6.47
C SER A 90 -6.67 -6.44 5.42
N TRP A 91 -6.44 -5.16 5.67
CA TRP A 91 -6.63 -4.09 4.70
C TRP A 91 -5.52 -3.07 4.87
N GLY A 92 -4.96 -2.57 3.77
CA GLY A 92 -3.95 -1.53 3.84
C GLY A 92 -3.71 -0.79 2.53
N TYR A 93 -2.85 0.22 2.63
CA TYR A 93 -2.29 0.91 1.46
C TYR A 93 -0.91 0.35 1.15
N SER A 94 -0.68 0.06 -0.13
CA SER A 94 0.60 -0.43 -0.61
C SER A 94 1.09 0.41 -1.78
N THR A 95 2.42 0.51 -1.91
CA THR A 95 3.06 1.02 -3.11
C THR A 95 4.07 -0.01 -3.61
N ILE A 96 4.05 -0.25 -4.91
CA ILE A 96 4.99 -1.12 -5.61
C ILE A 96 5.69 -0.33 -6.72
N LYS A 97 6.78 -0.89 -7.21
CA LYS A 97 7.49 -0.40 -8.37
C LYS A 97 7.48 -1.43 -9.48
N ILE A 98 7.08 -1.01 -10.69
CA ILE A 98 7.22 -1.79 -11.91
C ILE A 98 8.67 -1.79 -12.39
N ILE A 99 9.20 -2.96 -12.71
CA ILE A 99 10.58 -3.17 -13.11
C ILE A 99 10.62 -4.08 -14.33
N LYS A 100 11.58 -3.84 -15.22
CA LYS A 100 11.91 -4.77 -16.31
C LYS A 100 12.81 -5.88 -15.76
N GLY A 101 12.29 -7.09 -15.73
CA GLY A 101 13.00 -8.30 -15.36
C GLY A 101 13.98 -8.76 -16.42
N GLN A 102 14.41 -10.03 -16.31
CA GLN A 102 15.27 -10.62 -17.33
C GLN A 102 14.44 -10.79 -18.62
N GLU A 103 15.09 -10.87 -19.78
CA GLU A 103 14.39 -11.10 -21.07
C GLU A 103 13.28 -10.09 -21.45
N GLY A 104 13.17 -8.96 -20.74
CA GLY A 104 12.18 -7.92 -21.00
C GLY A 104 10.78 -8.18 -20.43
N GLU A 105 10.62 -9.17 -19.54
CA GLU A 105 9.36 -9.31 -18.78
C GLU A 105 9.16 -8.15 -17.80
N LEU A 106 7.91 -7.87 -17.43
CA LEU A 106 7.60 -6.91 -16.38
C LEU A 106 7.33 -7.65 -15.08
N VAL A 107 8.02 -7.23 -14.03
CA VAL A 107 7.85 -7.68 -12.65
C VAL A 107 7.58 -6.47 -11.75
N PHE A 108 7.23 -6.72 -10.48
CA PHE A 108 7.02 -5.67 -9.50
C PHE A 108 7.71 -6.02 -8.18
N ASP A 109 8.18 -4.99 -7.49
CA ASP A 109 8.74 -5.07 -6.15
C ASP A 109 7.97 -4.17 -5.19
N GLY A 110 7.80 -4.61 -3.94
CA GLY A 110 7.29 -3.76 -2.86
C GLY A 110 8.21 -2.57 -2.61
N VAL A 111 7.63 -1.41 -2.31
CA VAL A 111 8.37 -0.19 -2.01
C VAL A 111 8.03 0.30 -0.62
N SER A 112 9.04 0.43 0.21
CA SER A 112 8.94 1.02 1.54
C SER A 112 9.23 2.52 1.49
N LEU A 113 8.71 3.28 2.46
CA LEU A 113 9.12 4.68 2.66
C LEU A 113 10.64 4.83 2.77
N SER A 114 11.28 3.88 3.47
CA SER A 114 12.73 3.86 3.68
C SER A 114 13.53 3.67 2.38
N ASP A 115 12.92 3.18 1.30
CA ASP A 115 13.56 3.05 -0.03
C ASP A 115 13.54 4.36 -0.82
N ILE A 116 12.66 5.30 -0.45
CA ILE A 116 12.42 6.55 -1.19
C ILE A 116 12.99 7.76 -0.46
N PHE A 117 12.85 7.80 0.86
CA PHE A 117 13.17 8.96 1.68
C PHE A 117 14.29 8.67 2.67
N PRO A 118 15.15 9.65 2.96
CA PRO A 118 16.16 9.50 3.99
C PRO A 118 15.53 9.43 5.39
N ASP A 119 16.17 8.66 6.28
CA ASP A 119 15.70 8.40 7.65
C ASP A 119 15.38 9.69 8.43
N THR A 120 16.17 10.76 8.23
CA THR A 120 15.97 12.06 8.88
C THR A 120 14.67 12.76 8.45
N GLU A 121 14.32 12.69 7.17
CA GLU A 121 13.08 13.30 6.65
C GLU A 121 11.87 12.51 7.15
N LEU A 122 11.96 11.18 7.15
CA LEU A 122 10.93 10.31 7.70
C LEU A 122 10.71 10.59 9.18
N LEU A 123 11.77 10.57 10.00
CA LEU A 123 11.64 10.85 11.43
C LEU A 123 11.01 12.22 11.68
N GLN A 124 11.41 13.26 10.93
CA GLN A 124 10.86 14.59 11.07
C GLN A 124 9.36 14.64 10.72
N ALA A 125 8.94 13.98 9.63
CA ALA A 125 7.54 13.92 9.22
C ALA A 125 6.70 13.17 10.28
N PHE A 126 7.15 11.99 10.73
CA PHE A 126 6.45 11.22 11.75
C PHE A 126 6.40 11.93 13.10
N SER A 127 7.44 12.67 13.49
CA SER A 127 7.45 13.44 14.74
C SER A 127 6.44 14.60 14.74
N ARG A 128 6.03 15.06 13.54
CA ARG A 128 5.01 16.09 13.35
C ARG A 128 3.61 15.50 13.18
N GLU A 129 3.50 14.21 12.86
CA GLU A 129 2.20 13.55 12.77
C GLU A 129 1.56 13.48 14.18
N PRO A 130 0.35 14.02 14.37
CA PRO A 130 -0.25 14.18 15.70
C PRO A 130 -0.40 12.88 16.50
N LYS A 131 -0.84 11.77 15.89
CA LYS A 131 -1.07 10.49 16.59
C LYS A 131 0.26 9.90 17.07
N ILE A 132 1.31 9.99 16.26
CA ILE A 132 2.66 9.50 16.58
C ILE A 132 3.32 10.38 17.64
N SER A 133 3.31 11.71 17.45
CA SER A 133 3.89 12.67 18.39
C SER A 133 3.26 12.58 19.79
N TYR A 134 1.93 12.43 19.84
CA TYR A 134 1.20 12.18 21.08
C TYR A 134 1.62 10.86 21.74
N SER A 135 1.75 9.78 20.96
CA SER A 135 2.14 8.45 21.47
C SER A 135 3.55 8.46 22.06
N ILE A 136 4.52 9.09 21.37
CA ILE A 136 5.90 9.26 21.87
C ILE A 136 5.89 10.04 23.19
N SER A 137 5.18 11.18 23.22
CA SER A 137 5.10 12.02 24.42
C SER A 137 4.50 11.27 25.61
N LYS A 138 3.43 10.47 25.37
CA LYS A 138 2.81 9.62 26.39
C LYS A 138 3.81 8.59 26.92
N LEU A 139 4.51 7.87 26.05
CA LEU A 139 5.51 6.87 26.44
C LEU A 139 6.64 7.46 27.29
N ILE A 140 7.10 8.67 26.97
CA ILE A 140 8.08 9.41 27.79
C ILE A 140 7.49 9.75 29.16
N SER A 141 6.27 10.29 29.21
CA SER A 141 5.62 10.73 30.46
C SER A 141 5.42 9.59 31.46
N VAL A 142 5.15 8.38 30.98
CA VAL A 142 5.00 7.17 31.81
C VAL A 142 6.31 6.39 31.99
N ARG A 143 7.44 6.96 31.58
CA ARG A 143 8.80 6.39 31.71
C ARG A 143 8.98 5.03 31.03
N LYS A 144 8.24 4.76 29.95
CA LYS A 144 8.43 3.56 29.09
C LYS A 144 9.62 3.72 28.15
N ILE A 145 9.97 4.95 27.79
CA ILE A 145 11.16 5.31 27.00
C ILE A 145 11.86 6.53 27.64
N GLY A 146 13.17 6.64 27.42
CA GLY A 146 14.00 7.70 28.01
C GLY A 146 13.98 9.04 27.26
N GLY A 147 13.43 9.08 26.04
CA GLY A 147 13.39 10.26 25.19
C GLY A 147 12.73 9.97 23.84
N ALA A 148 12.67 11.00 22.99
CA ALA A 148 12.19 10.85 21.62
C ALA A 148 13.18 10.00 20.79
N PRO A 149 12.70 9.20 19.82
CA PRO A 149 13.57 8.41 18.95
C PRO A 149 14.49 9.31 18.13
N GLY A 150 15.75 8.91 17.99
CA GLY A 150 16.76 9.65 17.21
C GLY A 150 16.83 9.26 15.74
N THR A 151 16.20 8.14 15.36
CA THR A 151 16.12 7.67 13.96
C THR A 151 14.73 7.12 13.67
N PHE A 152 14.33 7.11 12.40
CA PHE A 152 13.09 6.47 11.98
C PHE A 152 13.16 4.95 12.21
N THR A 153 14.34 4.34 12.05
CA THR A 153 14.57 2.94 12.45
C THR A 153 14.28 2.69 13.94
N GLU A 154 14.68 3.61 14.83
CA GLU A 154 14.35 3.51 16.26
C GLU A 154 12.85 3.68 16.51
N LEU A 155 12.19 4.61 15.82
CA LEU A 155 10.73 4.74 15.89
C LEU A 155 10.03 3.43 15.52
N LYS A 156 10.43 2.78 14.42
CA LYS A 156 9.88 1.47 14.02
C LYS A 156 10.00 0.44 15.14
N ARG A 157 11.17 0.36 15.79
CA ARG A 157 11.40 -0.56 16.91
C ARG A 157 10.53 -0.21 18.12
N LEU A 158 10.36 1.08 18.43
CA LEU A 158 9.49 1.51 19.53
C LEU A 158 8.03 1.16 19.28
N MET A 159 7.54 1.34 18.05
CA MET A 159 6.17 0.97 17.68
C MET A 159 5.95 -0.53 17.76
N ALA A 160 6.90 -1.34 17.29
CA ALA A 160 6.84 -2.79 17.43
C ALA A 160 6.91 -3.25 18.90
N LYS A 161 7.67 -2.54 19.75
CA LYS A 161 7.79 -2.84 21.19
C LYS A 161 6.57 -2.43 22.00
N PHE A 162 5.89 -1.36 21.60
CA PHE A 162 4.75 -0.78 22.32
C PHE A 162 3.49 -0.65 21.44
N PRO A 163 3.01 -1.74 20.79
CA PRO A 163 1.96 -1.65 19.78
C PRO A 163 0.65 -1.09 20.33
N ASN A 164 0.30 -1.42 21.58
CA ASN A 164 -0.93 -0.95 22.24
C ASN A 164 -0.85 0.49 22.78
N ASP A 165 0.35 1.02 22.96
CA ASP A 165 0.55 2.39 23.45
C ASP A 165 0.58 3.41 22.32
N PHE A 166 0.96 2.97 21.13
CA PHE A 166 0.87 3.77 19.92
C PHE A 166 -0.57 3.88 19.43
N LEU A 167 -0.89 5.00 18.76
CA LEU A 167 -2.18 5.24 18.10
C LEU A 167 -3.39 5.16 19.04
N GLY A 168 -3.17 5.46 20.32
CA GLY A 168 -4.21 5.53 21.34
C GLY A 168 -4.84 4.19 21.73
N GLY A 169 -4.24 3.05 21.36
CA GLY A 169 -4.78 1.70 21.61
C GLY A 169 -6.09 1.41 20.85
N ARG A 170 -6.51 2.33 19.98
CA ARG A 170 -7.71 2.21 19.14
C ARG A 170 -7.37 1.69 17.76
N TYR A 171 -6.13 1.91 17.32
CA TYR A 171 -5.67 1.53 16.01
C TYR A 171 -4.34 0.80 16.08
N TYR A 172 -4.07 -0.01 15.07
CA TYR A 172 -2.76 -0.59 14.78
C TYR A 172 -2.42 -0.40 13.30
N LEU A 173 -1.15 -0.56 12.95
CA LEU A 173 -0.69 -0.50 11.58
C LEU A 173 -1.13 -1.77 10.84
N ALA A 174 -1.72 -1.65 9.66
CA ALA A 174 -2.19 -2.80 8.90
C ALA A 174 -1.07 -3.77 8.50
N ASP A 175 -0.01 -3.23 7.88
CA ASP A 175 1.14 -4.00 7.41
C ASP A 175 2.40 -3.51 8.10
N SER A 176 2.83 -2.31 7.73
CA SER A 176 4.02 -1.65 8.25
C SER A 176 3.82 -0.15 8.20
N ILE A 177 4.49 0.57 9.09
CA ILE A 177 4.62 2.04 9.00
C ILE A 177 5.34 2.49 7.72
N ASP A 178 6.02 1.58 7.06
CA ASP A 178 6.69 1.81 5.78
C ASP A 178 5.78 1.59 4.57
N SER A 179 4.58 1.02 4.74
CA SER A 179 3.61 0.79 3.66
C SER A 179 2.73 2.03 3.49
N PHE A 180 2.70 2.58 2.28
CA PHE A 180 2.06 3.87 2.03
C PHE A 180 1.40 3.91 0.65
N ALA A 181 0.58 4.94 0.43
CA ALA A 181 0.11 5.33 -0.90
C ALA A 181 0.34 6.83 -1.16
N LEU A 182 0.67 7.16 -2.42
CA LEU A 182 0.88 8.52 -2.90
C LEU A 182 -0.46 9.28 -2.97
N ARG A 183 -0.65 10.34 -2.18
CA ARG A 183 -1.95 11.01 -2.08
C ARG A 183 -2.11 12.22 -3.00
N SER A 184 -1.30 13.24 -2.79
CA SER A 184 -1.43 14.55 -3.46
C SER A 184 -0.11 15.31 -3.40
N VAL A 185 -0.01 16.38 -4.19
CA VAL A 185 1.16 17.28 -4.19
C VAL A 185 0.69 18.72 -3.99
N ASP A 186 1.34 19.43 -3.07
CA ASP A 186 1.20 20.87 -2.89
C ASP A 186 2.59 21.52 -2.94
N GLY A 187 2.86 22.26 -4.03
CA GLY A 187 4.19 22.81 -4.31
C GLY A 187 5.26 21.72 -4.40
N GLU A 188 6.24 21.78 -3.49
CA GLU A 188 7.33 20.79 -3.36
C GLU A 188 7.07 19.72 -2.29
N GLN A 189 5.85 19.65 -1.77
CA GLN A 189 5.47 18.71 -0.73
C GLN A 189 4.57 17.62 -1.31
N LEU A 190 4.85 16.38 -0.93
CA LEU A 190 4.09 15.19 -1.24
C LEU A 190 3.39 14.72 0.03
N THR A 191 2.07 14.58 -0.06
CA THR A 191 1.27 13.94 0.97
C THR A 191 1.16 12.45 0.71
N LEU A 192 1.35 11.63 1.74
CA LEU A 192 1.25 10.18 1.72
C LEU A 192 0.27 9.70 2.80
N TRP A 193 -0.40 8.59 2.54
CA TRP A 193 -1.26 7.91 3.52
C TRP A 193 -0.71 6.54 3.91
N ILE A 194 -0.77 6.23 5.20
CA ILE A 194 -0.43 4.91 5.77
C ILE A 194 -1.68 4.39 6.48
N SER A 195 -2.09 3.17 6.17
CA SER A 195 -3.34 2.59 6.68
C SER A 195 -3.28 2.24 8.17
N LEU A 196 -4.35 2.57 8.88
CA LEU A 196 -4.60 2.19 10.26
C LEU A 196 -5.86 1.32 10.36
N LEU A 197 -5.74 0.18 11.02
CA LEU A 197 -6.85 -0.72 11.31
C LEU A 197 -7.33 -0.53 12.75
N PRO A 198 -8.66 -0.55 13.01
CA PRO A 198 -9.19 -0.46 14.37
C PRO A 198 -8.88 -1.74 15.17
N THR A 199 -8.64 -1.61 16.47
CA THR A 199 -8.39 -2.75 17.38
C THR A 199 -9.64 -3.57 17.70
N ALA A 200 -10.82 -2.98 17.55
CA ALA A 200 -12.12 -3.66 17.60
C ALA A 200 -12.52 -4.11 16.17
N PRO A 201 -13.49 -5.04 16.01
CA PRO A 201 -13.75 -5.72 14.74
C PRO A 201 -13.80 -4.76 13.55
N PRO A 202 -13.18 -5.13 12.41
CA PRO A 202 -12.97 -4.21 11.31
C PRO A 202 -14.30 -3.95 10.58
N GLU A 203 -15.00 -2.89 10.97
CA GLU A 203 -15.94 -2.25 10.08
C GLU A 203 -15.15 -1.34 9.14
N ALA A 204 -15.40 -1.42 7.83
CA ALA A 204 -14.76 -0.54 6.85
C ALA A 204 -14.93 0.95 7.19
N ALA A 205 -16.05 1.31 7.86
CA ALA A 205 -16.34 2.65 8.35
C ALA A 205 -15.37 3.15 9.44
N LEU A 206 -14.61 2.25 10.08
CA LEU A 206 -13.67 2.56 11.15
C LEU A 206 -12.21 2.55 10.66
N ARG A 207 -11.94 2.28 9.38
CA ARG A 207 -10.60 2.40 8.79
C ARG A 207 -10.13 3.86 8.87
N ASP A 208 -8.87 4.06 9.22
CA ASP A 208 -8.25 5.39 9.36
C ASP A 208 -6.86 5.38 8.71
N HIS A 209 -6.16 6.51 8.74
CA HIS A 209 -4.80 6.63 8.22
C HIS A 209 -3.92 7.58 9.05
N LEU A 210 -2.61 7.44 8.87
CA LEU A 210 -1.65 8.50 9.14
C LEU A 210 -1.43 9.30 7.86
N GLU A 211 -1.40 10.62 7.99
CA GLU A 211 -1.07 11.51 6.90
C GLU A 211 0.32 12.10 7.13
N LEU A 212 1.22 11.89 6.17
CA LEU A 212 2.57 12.42 6.21
C LEU A 212 2.77 13.40 5.07
N THR A 213 3.41 14.52 5.38
CA THR A 213 3.86 15.48 4.38
C THR A 213 5.39 15.43 4.34
N LEU A 214 5.93 15.06 3.18
CA LEU A 214 7.36 14.89 2.91
C LEU A 214 7.76 15.73 1.69
N PRO A 215 9.02 16.17 1.57
CA PRO A 215 9.51 16.77 0.34
C PRO A 215 9.35 15.82 -0.85
N LEU A 216 9.21 16.35 -2.07
CA LEU A 216 9.20 15.50 -3.27
C LEU A 216 10.51 14.70 -3.40
N PRO A 217 10.46 13.36 -3.52
CA PRO A 217 11.67 12.57 -3.58
C PRO A 217 12.36 12.73 -4.93
N SER A 218 13.63 13.15 -4.93
CA SER A 218 14.40 13.50 -6.14
C SER A 218 14.30 12.47 -7.28
N LYS A 219 14.34 11.17 -6.94
CA LYS A 219 14.27 10.05 -7.89
C LYS A 219 12.95 10.00 -8.67
N TYR A 220 11.84 10.37 -8.04
CA TYR A 220 10.50 10.26 -8.61
C TYR A 220 9.81 11.60 -8.84
N ARG A 221 10.46 12.71 -8.46
CA ARG A 221 9.92 14.08 -8.46
C ARG A 221 9.16 14.40 -9.74
N ASN A 222 9.78 14.24 -10.90
CA ASN A 222 9.14 14.58 -12.18
C ASN A 222 7.92 13.70 -12.49
N SER A 223 7.97 12.42 -12.13
CA SER A 223 6.86 11.50 -12.36
C SER A 223 5.67 11.80 -11.44
N ILE A 224 5.95 12.12 -10.18
CA ILE A 224 4.94 12.48 -9.18
C ILE A 224 4.27 13.82 -9.54
N ILE A 225 5.06 14.81 -9.98
CA ILE A 225 4.53 16.08 -10.49
C ILE A 225 3.68 15.85 -11.76
N ALA A 226 4.13 15.01 -12.69
CA ALA A 226 3.35 14.72 -13.89
C ALA A 226 2.01 14.05 -13.56
N ALA A 227 1.98 13.18 -12.54
CA ALA A 227 0.78 12.52 -12.04
C ALA A 227 -0.17 13.49 -11.32
N SER A 228 0.34 14.44 -10.50
CA SER A 228 -0.51 15.42 -9.81
C SER A 228 -1.26 16.33 -10.79
N TYR A 229 -0.61 16.71 -11.89
CA TYR A 229 -1.25 17.48 -12.97
C TYR A 229 -2.00 16.60 -13.98
N GLN A 230 -2.13 15.28 -13.74
CA GLN A 230 -2.76 14.31 -14.64
C GLN A 230 -2.21 14.34 -16.08
N ARG A 231 -0.95 14.76 -16.26
CA ARG A 231 -0.26 14.78 -17.56
C ARG A 231 0.26 13.40 -17.93
N ALA A 232 0.64 12.62 -16.92
CA ALA A 232 1.03 11.23 -17.06
C ALA A 232 0.77 10.51 -15.74
N GLY A 233 -0.24 9.65 -15.71
CA GLY A 233 -0.68 8.98 -14.48
C GLY A 233 -1.61 9.85 -13.65
N PHE A 234 -1.76 9.49 -12.37
CA PHE A 234 -2.64 10.18 -11.41
C PHE A 234 -2.19 9.90 -9.97
N LEU A 235 -2.64 10.72 -9.02
CA LEU A 235 -2.47 10.49 -7.58
C LEU A 235 -3.82 10.16 -6.93
N MET A 236 -3.80 9.71 -5.67
CA MET A 236 -5.01 9.24 -4.96
C MET A 236 -6.15 10.24 -4.96
N GLU A 237 -5.85 11.54 -4.85
CA GLU A 237 -6.88 12.59 -4.86
C GLU A 237 -7.74 12.58 -6.13
N ALA A 238 -7.22 12.05 -7.25
CA ALA A 238 -7.92 11.94 -8.52
C ALA A 238 -8.46 10.51 -8.76
N ALA A 239 -8.16 9.52 -7.92
CA ALA A 239 -8.48 8.12 -8.16
C ALA A 239 -9.99 7.88 -8.37
N ASP A 240 -10.85 8.47 -7.54
CA ASP A 240 -12.32 8.35 -7.70
C ASP A 240 -12.79 8.80 -9.08
N ALA A 241 -12.20 9.86 -9.63
CA ALA A 241 -12.55 10.38 -10.95
C ALA A 241 -11.93 9.57 -12.10
N VAL A 242 -10.76 8.98 -11.88
CA VAL A 242 -9.97 8.30 -12.91
C VAL A 242 -10.33 6.82 -13.03
N VAL A 243 -10.40 6.11 -11.90
CA VAL A 243 -10.62 4.65 -11.84
C VAL A 243 -11.99 4.26 -11.28
N GLY A 244 -12.77 5.23 -10.81
CA GLY A 244 -14.07 4.97 -10.18
C GLY A 244 -13.91 4.26 -8.83
N ASN A 245 -14.99 3.69 -8.33
CA ASN A 245 -15.00 2.89 -7.09
C ASN A 245 -14.90 1.38 -7.36
N ASP A 246 -14.50 1.01 -8.57
CA ASP A 246 -14.35 -0.39 -8.96
C ASP A 246 -13.13 -1.01 -8.26
N SER A 247 -13.26 -2.26 -7.85
CA SER A 247 -12.17 -3.04 -7.26
C SER A 247 -12.03 -4.36 -8.00
N ALA A 248 -10.80 -4.72 -8.31
CA ALA A 248 -10.44 -6.04 -8.81
C ALA A 248 -10.59 -7.04 -7.68
N SER A 249 -11.27 -8.16 -7.91
CA SER A 249 -11.42 -9.25 -6.93
C SER A 249 -10.82 -10.54 -7.48
N PHE A 250 -10.09 -11.24 -6.62
CA PHE A 250 -9.46 -12.52 -6.94
C PHE A 250 -9.71 -13.53 -5.82
N GLU A 251 -10.18 -14.71 -6.19
CA GLU A 251 -10.44 -15.81 -5.26
C GLU A 251 -9.56 -17.02 -5.59
N PHE A 252 -8.98 -17.62 -4.57
CA PHE A 252 -8.15 -18.82 -4.67
C PHE A 252 -8.57 -19.84 -3.60
N THR A 253 -8.36 -21.12 -3.87
CA THR A 253 -8.52 -22.18 -2.87
C THR A 253 -7.32 -23.10 -2.92
N SER A 254 -6.66 -23.32 -1.79
CA SER A 254 -5.58 -24.30 -1.74
C SER A 254 -6.17 -25.71 -1.77
N ARG A 255 -5.66 -26.57 -2.65
CA ARG A 255 -6.11 -27.97 -2.73
C ARG A 255 -5.66 -28.70 -1.47
N THR A 256 -6.59 -29.34 -0.76
CA THR A 256 -6.25 -30.43 0.14
C THR A 256 -5.76 -31.61 -0.69
N THR A 257 -4.49 -31.95 -0.60
CA THR A 257 -4.02 -33.26 -1.03
C THR A 257 -4.69 -34.30 -0.13
N LYS A 258 -5.75 -34.95 -0.63
CA LYS A 258 -6.19 -36.22 -0.05
C LYS A 258 -5.08 -37.22 -0.33
N THR A 259 -4.32 -37.60 0.69
CA THR A 259 -3.56 -38.85 0.68
C THR A 259 -4.59 -39.97 0.53
N GLN A 260 -4.60 -40.62 -0.64
CA GLN A 260 -5.28 -41.90 -0.83
C GLN A 260 -4.46 -43.01 -0.18
#